data_AF-A0A966KBL6-F1
#
_entry.id   AF-A0A966KBL6-F1
#
_cell.length_a   1.000
_cell.length_b   1.000
_cell.length_c   1.000
_cell.angle_alpha   90.00
_cell.angle_beta   90.00
_cell.angle_gamma   90.00
#
_symmetry.space_group_name_H-M   'P 1'
#
loop_
_entity.id
_entity.type
_entity.pdbx_description
1 polymer ?
#
loop_
_entity_poly.entity_id
_entity_poly.type
_entity_poly.pdbx_seq_one_letter_code
_entity_poly.pdbx_strand_id
1 'polypeptide(L)'
;DYDFDMTTIRFPDTQSPGNELYDRYGSAAAKEKGSDNVIGVQSPVVDALIDAIVRAETREQLQAATRSLDRVLWNSYYVVPHWYSPTHRIAYRKEMGYPNPPLYFSAESWILSLWWQQGVRQ
;
A
#
# COMPACT_ATOMS: atom_id res chain seq x y z
N ASP A 1 19.33 6.98 -10.47
CA ASP A 1 20.22 7.83 -9.67
C ASP A 1 19.49 8.17 -8.38
N TYR A 2 20.13 7.89 -7.24
CA TYR A 2 19.64 8.23 -5.90
C TYR A 2 20.61 9.25 -5.33
N ASP A 3 20.41 10.53 -5.65
CA ASP A 3 21.25 11.64 -5.20
C ASP A 3 20.51 12.47 -4.14
N PHE A 4 20.39 11.87 -2.96
CA PHE A 4 19.81 12.48 -1.77
C PHE A 4 20.33 11.75 -0.53
N ASP A 5 20.47 12.47 0.58
CA ASP A 5 20.73 11.85 1.88
C ASP A 5 19.44 11.34 2.53
N MET A 6 18.36 12.11 2.39
CA MET A 6 17.02 11.78 2.87
C MET A 6 15.98 12.44 1.98
N THR A 7 14.87 11.75 1.75
CA THR A 7 13.73 12.29 1.00
C THR A 7 12.42 11.84 1.65
N THR A 8 11.32 12.49 1.26
CA THR A 8 9.97 12.11 1.70
C THR A 8 9.24 11.46 0.55
N ILE A 9 8.73 10.25 0.78
CA ILE A 9 7.97 9.49 -0.20
C ILE A 9 6.67 9.04 0.44
N ARG A 10 5.58 9.11 -0.33
CA ARG A 10 4.32 8.49 0.05
C ARG A 10 4.34 7.04 -0.41
N PHE A 11 4.21 6.11 0.52
CA PHE A 11 4.07 4.68 0.22
C PHE A 11 2.60 4.31 0.06
N PRO A 12 2.14 3.95 -1.15
CA PRO A 12 0.81 3.38 -1.33
C PRO A 12 0.80 1.95 -0.78
N ASP A 13 -0.16 1.66 0.09
CA ASP A 13 -0.33 0.33 0.68
C ASP A 13 -1.50 -0.42 0.02
N THR A 14 -1.49 -1.74 0.12
CA THR A 14 -2.50 -2.64 -0.44
C THR A 14 -2.95 -3.65 0.61
N GLN A 15 -4.24 -4.02 0.58
CA GLN A 15 -4.76 -5.08 1.45
C GLN A 15 -4.30 -6.48 1.02
N SER A 16 -3.72 -6.60 -0.17
CA SER A 16 -3.19 -7.84 -0.73
C SER A 16 -1.80 -7.56 -1.30
N PRO A 17 -0.76 -7.57 -0.45
CA PRO A 17 0.61 -7.39 -0.93
C PRO A 17 1.06 -8.59 -1.77
N GLY A 18 1.91 -8.34 -2.77
CA GLY A 18 2.36 -9.32 -3.74
C GLY A 18 3.67 -8.93 -4.42
N ASN A 19 3.73 -9.12 -5.74
CA ASN A 19 4.96 -8.98 -6.52
C ASN A 19 5.57 -7.58 -6.49
N GLU A 20 4.76 -6.54 -6.26
CA GLU A 20 5.24 -5.17 -6.14
C GLU A 20 6.26 -4.99 -5.01
N LEU A 21 6.28 -5.91 -4.03
CA LEU A 21 7.27 -5.88 -2.95
C LEU A 21 8.70 -6.17 -3.43
N TYR A 22 8.89 -6.92 -4.53
CA TYR A 22 10.23 -7.13 -5.10
C TYR A 22 10.83 -5.82 -5.58
N ASP A 23 10.04 -5.03 -6.30
CA ASP A 23 10.49 -3.74 -6.82
C ASP A 23 10.73 -2.73 -5.70
N ARG A 24 9.96 -2.83 -4.60
CA ARG A 24 9.98 -1.88 -3.49
C ARG A 24 11.03 -2.16 -2.42
N TYR A 25 11.28 -3.43 -2.11
CA TYR A 25 12.15 -3.84 -0.99
C TYR A 25 13.17 -4.92 -1.36
N GLY A 26 13.09 -5.50 -2.55
CA GLY A 26 13.99 -6.57 -2.97
C GLY A 26 15.42 -6.08 -3.21
N SER A 27 16.40 -6.89 -2.83
CA SER A 27 17.82 -6.57 -2.97
C SER A 27 18.27 -6.38 -4.42
N ALA A 28 17.60 -7.05 -5.38
CA ALA A 28 17.86 -6.87 -6.80
C ALA A 28 17.47 -5.45 -7.25
N ALA A 29 16.28 -4.98 -6.85
CA ALA A 29 15.80 -3.65 -7.17
C ALA A 29 16.69 -2.54 -6.61
N ALA A 30 17.31 -2.72 -5.43
CA ALA A 30 18.24 -1.75 -4.87
C ALA A 30 19.49 -1.50 -5.74
N LYS A 31 19.83 -2.43 -6.64
CA LYS A 31 20.98 -2.30 -7.56
C LYS A 31 20.58 -1.70 -8.92
N GLU A 32 19.29 -1.56 -9.17
CA GLU A 32 18.73 -1.03 -10.41
C GLU A 32 18.51 0.48 -10.29
N LYS A 33 19.06 1.24 -11.25
CA LYS A 33 18.89 2.68 -11.27
C LYS A 33 17.43 3.03 -11.61
N GLY A 34 16.77 3.74 -10.70
CA GLY A 34 15.40 4.23 -10.91
C GLY A 34 14.30 3.22 -10.56
N SER A 35 14.64 2.18 -9.80
CA SER A 35 13.65 1.25 -9.23
C SER A 35 12.77 1.92 -8.15
N ASP A 36 11.73 1.22 -7.70
CA ASP A 36 10.87 1.65 -6.58
C ASP A 36 11.56 1.45 -5.22
N ASN A 37 12.71 0.75 -5.17
CA ASN A 37 13.51 0.56 -3.96
C ASN A 37 14.39 1.78 -3.70
N VAL A 38 13.72 2.92 -3.51
CA VAL A 38 14.33 4.22 -3.19
C VAL A 38 14.99 4.21 -1.81
N ILE A 39 14.56 3.28 -0.94
CA ILE A 39 15.13 3.04 0.39
C ILE A 39 16.51 2.37 0.29
N GLY A 40 16.77 1.60 -0.77
CA GLY A 40 18.00 0.85 -0.95
C GLY A 40 18.08 -0.43 -0.10
N VAL A 41 16.94 -1.05 0.22
CA VAL A 41 16.89 -2.27 1.04
C VAL A 41 17.66 -3.40 0.33
N GLN A 42 18.67 -3.95 1.00
CA GLN A 42 19.42 -5.12 0.56
C GLN A 42 19.57 -6.09 1.74
N SER A 43 18.62 -7.01 1.88
CA SER A 43 18.61 -7.96 2.99
C SER A 43 18.08 -9.32 2.53
N PRO A 44 18.84 -10.42 2.71
CA PRO A 44 18.38 -11.75 2.34
C PRO A 44 17.18 -12.20 3.17
N VAL A 45 17.01 -11.66 4.38
CA VAL A 45 15.82 -11.92 5.21
C VAL A 45 14.58 -11.24 4.61
N VAL A 46 14.73 -10.01 4.12
CA VAL A 46 13.63 -9.30 3.43
C VAL A 46 13.26 -10.04 2.15
N ASP A 47 14.24 -10.41 1.33
CA ASP A 47 14.00 -11.16 0.09
C ASP A 47 13.24 -12.47 0.36
N ALA A 48 13.65 -13.25 1.37
CA ALA A 48 12.99 -14.49 1.73
C ALA A 48 11.54 -14.28 2.23
N LEU A 49 11.27 -13.17 2.91
CA LEU A 49 9.92 -12.84 3.38
C LEU A 49 9.02 -12.37 2.23
N ILE A 50 9.57 -11.64 1.25
CA ILE A 50 8.84 -11.29 0.02
C ILE A 50 8.47 -12.56 -0.74
N ASP A 51 9.41 -13.49 -0.91
CA ASP A 51 9.15 -14.81 -1.52
C ASP A 51 8.03 -15.56 -0.81
N ALA A 52 8.02 -15.55 0.53
CA ALA A 52 6.99 -16.19 1.33
C ALA A 52 5.60 -15.53 1.16
N ILE A 53 5.54 -14.20 1.03
CA ILE A 53 4.30 -13.46 0.76
C ILE A 53 3.75 -13.86 -0.61
N VAL A 54 4.59 -13.82 -1.65
CA VAL A 54 4.20 -14.08 -3.04
C VAL A 54 3.76 -15.54 -3.25
N ARG A 55 4.36 -16.48 -2.50
CA ARG A 55 4.04 -17.91 -2.57
C ARG A 55 2.97 -18.36 -1.57
N ALA A 56 2.41 -17.47 -0.77
CA ALA A 56 1.39 -17.83 0.20
C ALA A 56 0.13 -18.37 -0.48
N GLU A 57 -0.29 -19.58 -0.12
CA GLU A 57 -1.49 -20.23 -0.67
C GLU A 57 -2.71 -20.02 0.22
N THR A 58 -2.49 -19.65 1.49
CA THR A 58 -3.57 -19.40 2.45
C THR A 58 -3.51 -17.99 3.02
N ARG A 59 -4.66 -17.51 3.49
CA ARG A 59 -4.79 -16.20 4.12
C ARG A 59 -3.99 -16.11 5.42
N GLU A 60 -3.84 -17.22 6.14
CA GLU A 60 -3.06 -17.32 7.36
C GLU A 60 -1.56 -17.21 7.05
N GLN A 61 -1.08 -17.90 6.02
CA GLN A 61 0.30 -17.81 5.55
C GLN A 61 0.63 -16.38 5.11
N LEU A 62 -0.24 -15.77 4.30
CA LEU A 62 -0.06 -14.39 3.83
C LEU A 62 0.03 -13.43 5.02
N GLN A 63 -0.89 -13.53 5.99
CA GLN A 63 -0.85 -12.67 7.18
C GLN A 63 0.42 -12.85 8.00
N ALA A 64 0.85 -14.09 8.22
CA ALA A 64 2.04 -14.38 9.00
C ALA A 64 3.30 -13.82 8.31
N ALA A 65 3.44 -14.03 7.00
CA ALA A 65 4.57 -13.54 6.21
C ALA A 65 4.59 -12.01 6.16
N THR A 66 3.46 -11.36 5.86
CA THR A 66 3.35 -9.89 5.82
C THR A 66 3.66 -9.26 7.18
N ARG A 67 3.13 -9.81 8.29
CA ARG A 67 3.44 -9.30 9.64
C ARG A 67 4.91 -9.50 10.01
N SER A 68 5.54 -10.56 9.51
CA SER A 68 6.97 -10.79 9.73
C SER A 68 7.82 -9.80 8.94
N LEU A 69 7.48 -9.54 7.67
CA LEU A 69 8.12 -8.52 6.86
C LEU A 69 8.01 -7.13 7.51
N ASP A 70 6.80 -6.74 7.93
CA ASP A 70 6.55 -5.46 8.61
C ASP A 70 7.45 -5.29 9.85
N ARG A 71 7.54 -6.32 10.70
CA ARG A 71 8.42 -6.29 11.89
C ARG A 71 9.90 -6.16 11.51
N VAL A 72 10.36 -6.86 10.47
CA VAL A 72 11.76 -6.78 10.02
C VAL A 72 12.07 -5.39 9.48
N LEU A 73 11.21 -4.83 8.64
CA LEU A 73 11.39 -3.49 8.08
C LEU A 73 11.36 -2.42 9.18
N TRP A 74 10.43 -2.52 10.12
CA TRP A 74 10.31 -1.58 11.24
C TRP A 74 11.56 -1.56 12.14
N ASN A 75 12.12 -2.73 12.43
CA ASN A 75 13.32 -2.86 13.27
C ASN A 75 14.63 -2.63 12.50
N SER A 76 14.57 -2.39 11.20
CA SER A 76 15.73 -2.02 10.38
C SER A 76 15.96 -0.51 10.31
N TYR A 77 15.02 0.30 10.83
CA TYR A 77 15.12 1.77 10.90
C TYR A 77 15.38 2.47 9.55
N TYR A 78 14.89 1.89 8.46
CA TYR A 78 15.04 2.44 7.12
C TYR A 78 14.29 3.77 6.91
N VAL A 79 13.21 3.99 7.66
CA VAL A 79 12.32 5.12 7.46
C VAL A 79 11.96 5.77 8.79
N VAL A 80 11.69 7.08 8.75
CA VAL A 80 11.01 7.80 9.83
C VAL A 80 9.54 7.92 9.44
N PRO A 81 8.61 7.23 10.13
CA PRO A 81 7.19 7.27 9.80
C PRO A 81 6.60 8.67 10.00
N HIS A 82 5.78 9.10 9.05
CA HIS A 82 4.97 10.30 9.17
C HIS A 82 3.55 9.94 9.67
N TRP A 83 2.52 10.49 9.02
CA TRP A 83 1.12 10.41 9.41
C TRP A 83 0.27 9.79 8.29
N TYR A 84 -0.92 9.34 8.65
CA TYR A 84 -1.96 8.91 7.70
C TYR A 84 -3.30 9.54 8.08
N SER A 85 -4.23 9.61 7.12
CA SER A 85 -5.62 10.02 7.40
C SER A 85 -6.47 8.76 7.56
N PRO A 86 -7.12 8.54 8.73
CA PRO A 86 -8.01 7.40 8.92
C PRO A 86 -9.40 7.61 8.31
N THR A 87 -9.67 8.79 7.75
CA THR A 87 -10.99 9.17 7.22
C THR A 87 -10.90 9.70 5.81
N HIS A 88 -11.97 9.46 5.04
CA HIS A 88 -12.21 10.14 3.77
C HIS A 88 -13.02 11.41 4.03
N ARG A 89 -12.52 12.56 3.57
CA ARG A 89 -13.23 13.85 3.65
C ARG A 89 -13.82 14.16 2.28
N ILE A 90 -15.14 14.16 2.17
CA ILE A 90 -15.87 14.32 0.91
C ILE A 90 -16.88 15.45 1.08
N ALA A 91 -16.87 16.41 0.15
CA ALA A 91 -17.91 17.43 0.03
C ALA A 91 -18.73 17.16 -1.24
N TYR A 92 -20.05 17.14 -1.12
CA TYR A 92 -20.95 16.81 -2.22
C TYR A 92 -22.28 17.56 -2.10
N ARG A 93 -23.04 17.62 -3.20
CA ARG A 93 -24.33 18.33 -3.23
C ARG A 93 -25.41 17.53 -2.49
N LYS A 94 -26.34 18.22 -1.82
CA LYS A 94 -27.40 17.58 -1.01
C LYS A 94 -28.28 16.61 -1.80
N GLU A 95 -28.31 16.73 -3.12
CA GLU A 95 -29.09 15.88 -4.01
C GLU A 95 -28.43 14.53 -4.30
N MET A 96 -27.21 14.25 -3.81
CA MET A 96 -26.58 12.95 -4.04
C MET A 96 -27.06 11.88 -3.05
N GLY A 97 -27.32 10.68 -3.56
CA GLY A 97 -27.55 9.47 -2.77
C GLY A 97 -26.38 8.50 -2.92
N TYR A 98 -26.14 7.69 -1.89
CA TYR A 98 -25.08 6.68 -1.86
C TYR A 98 -25.44 5.54 -0.91
N PRO A 99 -24.94 4.32 -1.15
CA PRO A 99 -25.15 3.18 -0.24
C PRO A 99 -24.25 3.30 1.00
N ASN A 100 -24.36 2.41 1.98
CA ASN A 100 -23.33 2.34 3.04
C ASN A 100 -21.97 1.96 2.43
N PRO A 101 -20.85 2.60 2.84
CA PRO A 101 -19.54 2.27 2.30
C PRO A 101 -19.13 0.83 2.67
N PRO A 102 -18.41 0.12 1.79
CA PRO A 102 -17.82 -1.16 2.14
C PRO A 102 -16.71 -1.00 3.19
N LEU A 103 -16.32 -2.10 3.83
CA LEU A 103 -15.25 -2.10 4.84
C LEU A 103 -13.90 -1.63 4.27
N TYR A 104 -13.58 -2.03 3.05
CA TYR A 104 -12.38 -1.63 2.32
C TYR A 104 -12.79 -0.92 1.03
N PHE A 105 -12.43 0.35 0.88
CA PHE A 105 -12.74 1.14 -0.31
C PHE A 105 -11.81 2.33 -0.45
N SER A 106 -11.66 2.83 -1.68
CA SER A 106 -11.22 4.20 -1.94
C SER A 106 -12.45 5.09 -2.13
N ALA A 107 -12.46 6.27 -1.52
CA ALA A 107 -13.59 7.19 -1.67
C ALA A 107 -13.88 7.52 -3.14
N GLU A 108 -12.85 7.75 -3.94
CA GLU A 108 -13.00 8.08 -5.36
C GLU A 108 -13.75 6.99 -6.13
N SER A 109 -13.26 5.74 -6.09
CA SER A 109 -13.90 4.65 -6.82
C SER A 109 -15.32 4.37 -6.31
N TRP A 110 -15.54 4.49 -5.00
CA TRP A 110 -16.86 4.32 -4.38
C TRP A 110 -17.85 5.40 -4.84
N ILE A 111 -17.43 6.66 -4.87
CA ILE A 111 -18.24 7.78 -5.36
C ILE A 111 -18.59 7.59 -6.84
N LEU A 112 -17.58 7.39 -7.68
CA LEU A 112 -17.76 7.33 -9.13
C LEU A 112 -18.61 6.13 -9.58
N SER A 113 -18.57 5.03 -8.83
CA SER A 113 -19.25 3.80 -9.22
C SER A 113 -20.66 3.65 -8.66
N LEU A 114 -20.91 4.15 -7.45
CA LEU A 114 -22.12 3.80 -6.68
C LEU A 114 -23.00 4.98 -6.29
N TRP A 115 -22.60 6.23 -6.55
CA TRP A 115 -23.42 7.39 -6.18
C TRP A 115 -24.37 7.77 -7.31
N TRP A 116 -25.51 8.36 -6.96
CA TRP A 116 -26.51 8.83 -7.92
C TRP A 116 -27.12 10.16 -7.50
N GLN A 117 -27.78 10.85 -8.43
CA GLN A 117 -28.62 12.00 -8.12
C GLN A 117 -30.01 11.54 -7.68
N GLN A 118 -30.43 11.91 -6.48
CA GLN A 118 -31.78 11.71 -5.97
C GLN A 118 -32.78 12.57 -6.77
N GLY A 119 -33.92 12.00 -7.12
CA GLY A 119 -35.01 12.72 -7.81
C GLY A 119 -35.01 12.60 -9.34
N VAL A 120 -34.04 11.92 -9.95
CA VAL A 120 -34.20 11.44 -11.33
C VAL A 120 -35.01 10.14 -11.27
N ARG A 121 -36.35 10.27 -11.16
CA ARG A 121 -37.26 9.19 -11.55
C ARG A 121 -37.14 9.02 -13.07
N GLN A 122 -36.78 7.83 -13.54
CA GLN A 122 -37.34 7.35 -14.80
C GLN A 122 -38.80 6.96 -14.56
#